data_AF-A0A8J2I7I0-F1
#
_entry.id   AF-A0A8J2I7I0-F1
#
_cell.length_a   1.000
_cell.length_b   1.000
_cell.length_c   1.000
_cell.angle_alpha   90.00
_cell.angle_beta   90.00
_cell.angle_gamma   90.00
#
_symmetry.space_group_name_H-M   'P 1'
#
loop_
_entity.id
_entity.type
_entity.pdbx_description
1 polymer ?
#
loop_
_entity_poly.entity_id
_entity_poly.type
_entity_poly.pdbx_seq_one_letter_code
_entity_poly.pdbx_strand_id
1 'polypeptide(L)'
;MSQPSSSKAIVHKPPTRPLVDRPSVILYGAIQSDPNKDWQTHLTALLSDLPITILNPRRDDWDSSWIEDISFAPFKEQVQWEMDYARIADVIVFYFAGDAKVLQPITLLELGLYAGTGKAIVCCPEGFWKRGNVQIVCERYGIDLVESVGELGHKVRARMLARLHQGPPSTKSADAV
;
A
#
# COMPACT_ATOMS: atom_id res chain seq x y z
N MET A 1 -9.58 31.24 12.10
CA MET A 1 -10.22 29.94 11.81
C MET A 1 -9.76 29.51 10.43
N SER A 2 -8.81 28.57 10.35
CA SER A 2 -8.32 28.07 9.06
C SER A 2 -9.44 27.28 8.39
N GLN A 3 -9.78 27.62 7.16
CA GLN A 3 -10.73 26.82 6.38
C GLN A 3 -10.24 25.37 6.27
N PRO A 4 -11.12 24.36 6.34
CA PRO A 4 -10.73 23.00 6.03
C PRO A 4 -10.30 22.96 4.57
N SER A 5 -9.01 22.77 4.33
CA SER A 5 -8.48 22.46 3.00
C SER A 5 -9.23 21.24 2.47
N SER A 6 -9.90 21.37 1.33
CA SER A 6 -10.44 20.21 0.61
C SER A 6 -9.31 19.21 0.37
N SER A 7 -9.56 17.92 0.63
CA SER A 7 -8.61 16.85 0.35
C SER A 7 -8.28 16.83 -1.14
N LYS A 8 -6.99 16.82 -1.50
CA LYS A 8 -6.52 16.66 -2.88
C LYS A 8 -6.24 15.20 -3.21
N ALA A 9 -5.97 14.38 -2.21
CA ALA A 9 -5.80 12.94 -2.39
C ALA A 9 -7.16 12.30 -2.67
N ILE A 10 -7.18 11.38 -3.63
CA ILE A 10 -8.35 10.57 -3.97
C ILE A 10 -8.09 9.13 -3.52
N VAL A 11 -9.04 8.56 -2.77
CA VAL A 11 -8.95 7.16 -2.31
C VAL A 11 -9.85 6.30 -3.17
N HIS A 12 -9.32 5.17 -3.63
CA HIS A 12 -10.08 4.14 -4.33
C HIS A 12 -9.96 2.81 -3.61
N LYS A 13 -11.09 2.09 -3.57
CA LYS A 13 -11.22 0.77 -2.94
C LYS A 13 -11.84 -0.23 -3.93
N PRO A 14 -11.56 -1.53 -3.79
CA PRO A 14 -12.28 -2.56 -4.51
C PRO A 14 -13.78 -2.52 -4.16
N PRO A 15 -14.67 -2.96 -5.09
CA PRO A 15 -14.36 -3.51 -6.41
C PRO A 15 -14.19 -2.45 -7.51
N THR A 16 -14.28 -1.15 -7.18
CA THR A 16 -14.19 -0.09 -8.19
C THR A 16 -12.81 -0.08 -8.82
N ARG A 17 -12.76 -0.08 -10.16
CA ARG A 17 -11.53 -0.07 -10.95
C ARG A 17 -11.32 1.28 -11.65
N PRO A 18 -10.84 2.32 -10.94
CA PRO A 18 -10.55 3.63 -11.53
C PRO A 18 -9.37 3.59 -12.50
N LEU A 19 -9.33 4.56 -13.41
CA LEU A 19 -8.11 4.93 -14.10
C LEU A 19 -7.18 5.67 -13.13
N VAL A 20 -5.90 5.30 -13.09
CA VAL A 20 -4.88 5.98 -12.29
C VAL A 20 -4.10 6.92 -13.20
N ASP A 21 -4.38 8.22 -13.10
CA ASP A 21 -3.88 9.28 -13.99
C ASP A 21 -2.84 10.21 -13.33
N ARG A 22 -2.49 9.93 -12.08
CA ARG A 22 -1.61 10.74 -11.23
C ARG A 22 -0.73 9.84 -10.38
N PRO A 23 0.35 10.37 -9.76
CA PRO A 23 1.19 9.59 -8.88
C PRO A 23 0.38 8.85 -7.82
N SER A 24 0.72 7.60 -7.58
CA SER A 24 -0.13 6.70 -6.81
C SER A 24 0.63 5.82 -5.82
N VAL A 25 -0.07 5.48 -4.74
CA VAL A 25 0.41 4.58 -3.69
C VAL A 25 -0.63 3.51 -3.40
N ILE A 26 -0.21 2.24 -3.33
CA ILE A 26 -1.05 1.13 -2.87
C ILE A 26 -0.68 0.71 -1.44
N LEU A 27 -1.70 0.36 -0.65
CA LEU A 27 -1.59 0.15 0.80
C LEU A 27 -1.72 -1.33 1.21
N TYR A 28 -0.69 -2.13 1.01
CA TYR A 28 -0.68 -3.51 1.52
C TYR A 28 -0.34 -3.56 3.01
N GLY A 29 -0.92 -4.53 3.71
CA GLY A 29 -0.64 -4.74 5.12
C GLY A 29 -1.83 -5.21 5.93
N ALA A 30 -1.66 -5.17 7.25
CA ALA A 30 -2.68 -5.60 8.19
C ALA A 30 -4.02 -4.88 7.97
N ILE A 31 -5.12 -5.63 7.94
CA ILE A 31 -6.48 -5.11 8.02
C ILE A 31 -7.03 -5.53 9.38
N GLN A 32 -7.26 -4.54 10.27
CA GLN A 32 -7.69 -4.78 11.64
C GLN A 32 -9.08 -4.18 11.86
N SER A 33 -9.91 -4.86 12.66
CA SER A 33 -11.25 -4.39 13.00
C SER A 33 -11.25 -3.23 14.01
N ASP A 34 -10.23 -3.12 14.85
CA ASP A 34 -10.04 -2.02 15.80
C ASP A 34 -9.79 -0.69 15.05
N PRO A 35 -10.70 0.29 15.14
CA PRO A 35 -10.54 1.58 14.44
C PRO A 35 -9.27 2.34 14.85
N ASN A 36 -8.77 2.15 16.08
CA ASN A 36 -7.55 2.81 16.53
C ASN A 36 -6.29 2.24 15.85
N LYS A 37 -6.41 1.08 15.21
CA LYS A 37 -5.35 0.41 14.45
C LYS A 37 -5.54 0.56 12.94
N ASP A 38 -6.48 1.39 12.49
CA ASP A 38 -6.70 1.70 11.08
C ASP A 38 -5.61 2.64 10.54
N TRP A 39 -4.45 2.05 10.28
CA TRP A 39 -3.30 2.74 9.74
C TRP A 39 -3.56 3.26 8.32
N GLN A 40 -4.45 2.64 7.55
CA GLN A 40 -4.80 3.10 6.20
C GLN A 40 -5.46 4.49 6.28
N THR A 41 -6.41 4.67 7.20
CA THR A 41 -7.06 5.96 7.44
C THR A 41 -6.05 7.00 7.96
N HIS A 42 -5.18 6.64 8.90
CA HIS A 42 -4.14 7.54 9.42
C HIS A 42 -3.15 7.99 8.33
N LEU A 43 -2.62 7.05 7.53
CA LEU A 43 -1.70 7.35 6.45
C LEU A 43 -2.37 8.20 5.36
N THR A 44 -3.63 7.91 5.04
CA THR A 44 -4.43 8.71 4.11
C THR A 44 -4.54 10.16 4.57
N ALA A 45 -4.81 10.40 5.86
CA ALA A 45 -4.89 11.74 6.42
C ALA A 45 -3.56 12.51 6.29
N LEU A 46 -2.43 11.85 6.54
CA LEU A 46 -1.08 12.43 6.42
C LEU A 46 -0.70 12.82 4.97
N LEU A 47 -1.41 12.30 3.97
CA LEU A 47 -1.16 12.53 2.55
C LEU A 47 -2.28 13.35 1.86
N SER A 48 -3.30 13.77 2.61
CA SER A 48 -4.55 14.33 2.09
C SER A 48 -4.38 15.63 1.28
N ASP A 49 -3.34 16.41 1.55
CA ASP A 49 -3.00 17.65 0.86
C ASP A 49 -2.30 17.44 -0.50
N LEU A 50 -1.87 16.22 -0.81
CA LEU A 50 -1.17 15.89 -2.05
C LEU A 50 -2.15 15.49 -3.16
N PRO A 51 -1.97 15.95 -4.41
CA PRO A 51 -2.82 15.56 -5.55
C PRO A 51 -2.44 14.17 -6.09
N ILE A 52 -2.63 13.13 -5.27
CA ILE A 52 -2.25 11.74 -5.56
C ILE A 52 -3.45 10.79 -5.51
N THR A 53 -3.25 9.57 -5.99
CA THR A 53 -4.20 8.47 -5.85
C THR A 53 -3.73 7.49 -4.77
N ILE A 54 -4.62 7.16 -3.84
CA ILE A 54 -4.40 6.16 -2.80
C ILE A 54 -5.27 4.94 -3.12
N LEU A 55 -4.62 3.81 -3.35
CA LEU A 55 -5.24 2.53 -3.68
C LEU A 55 -5.31 1.72 -2.37
N ASN A 56 -6.48 1.69 -1.75
CA ASN A 56 -6.70 1.05 -0.47
C ASN A 56 -7.39 -0.31 -0.68
N PRO A 57 -6.71 -1.45 -0.46
CA PRO A 57 -7.28 -2.77 -0.70
C PRO A 57 -8.32 -3.18 0.36
N ARG A 58 -8.47 -2.42 1.46
CA ARG A 58 -9.50 -2.68 2.48
C ARG A 58 -10.90 -2.55 1.87
N ARG A 59 -11.51 -3.69 1.60
CA ARG A 59 -12.86 -3.84 1.04
C ARG A 59 -13.92 -3.65 2.12
N ASP A 60 -14.95 -2.85 1.82
CA ASP A 60 -15.98 -2.47 2.80
C ASP A 60 -17.08 -3.54 2.96
N ASP A 61 -17.30 -4.39 1.95
CA ASP A 61 -18.26 -5.50 1.90
C ASP A 61 -17.62 -6.87 2.18
N TRP A 62 -16.36 -6.91 2.63
CA TRP A 62 -15.73 -8.18 3.00
C TRP A 62 -16.33 -8.71 4.31
N ASP A 63 -16.74 -9.98 4.31
CA ASP A 63 -17.21 -10.68 5.50
C ASP A 63 -16.66 -12.11 5.60
N SER A 64 -16.93 -12.77 6.74
CA SER A 64 -16.43 -14.11 7.03
C SER A 64 -17.07 -15.24 6.22
N SER A 65 -18.07 -14.96 5.38
CA SER A 65 -18.69 -15.95 4.49
C SER A 65 -17.91 -16.15 3.19
N TRP A 66 -16.95 -15.27 2.90
CA TRP A 66 -16.14 -15.33 1.70
C TRP A 66 -15.22 -16.55 1.71
N ILE A 67 -15.15 -17.22 0.56
CA ILE A 67 -14.30 -18.39 0.36
C ILE A 67 -13.00 -17.93 -0.30
N GLU A 68 -11.87 -18.17 0.37
CA GLU A 68 -10.54 -17.87 -0.16
C GLU A 68 -10.07 -18.93 -1.17
N ASP A 69 -10.83 -19.08 -2.25
CA ASP A 69 -10.53 -19.98 -3.37
C ASP A 69 -10.72 -19.25 -4.71
N ILE A 70 -9.87 -19.56 -5.69
CA ILE A 70 -9.92 -18.91 -7.01
C ILE A 70 -11.25 -19.10 -7.75
N SER A 71 -12.03 -20.14 -7.42
CA SER A 71 -13.37 -20.36 -7.96
C SER A 71 -14.43 -19.40 -7.39
N PHE A 72 -14.16 -18.76 -6.25
CA PHE A 72 -15.06 -17.77 -5.65
C PHE A 72 -14.80 -16.38 -6.24
N ALA A 73 -15.70 -15.93 -7.12
CA ALA A 73 -15.51 -14.73 -7.93
C ALA A 73 -15.19 -13.45 -7.12
N PRO A 74 -15.85 -13.14 -5.98
CA PRO A 74 -15.53 -11.95 -5.20
C PRO A 74 -14.10 -11.96 -4.63
N PHE A 75 -13.64 -13.12 -4.13
CA PHE A 75 -12.27 -13.29 -3.65
C PHE A 75 -11.26 -13.14 -4.79
N LYS A 76 -11.50 -13.81 -5.93
CA LYS A 76 -10.64 -13.68 -7.10
C LYS A 76 -10.55 -12.22 -7.58
N GLU A 77 -11.67 -11.51 -7.61
CA GLU A 77 -11.72 -10.08 -7.98
C GLU A 77 -10.88 -9.23 -7.05
N GLN A 78 -10.97 -9.45 -5.73
CA GLN A 78 -10.16 -8.76 -4.71
C GLN A 78 -8.67 -8.95 -4.98
N VAL A 79 -8.21 -10.21 -5.08
CA VAL A 79 -6.79 -10.52 -5.26
C VAL A 79 -6.28 -9.98 -6.60
N GLN A 80 -7.08 -10.06 -7.67
CA GLN A 80 -6.73 -9.48 -8.96
C GLN A 80 -6.65 -7.95 -8.89
N TRP A 81 -7.58 -7.29 -8.18
CA TRP A 81 -7.55 -5.84 -7.99
C TRP A 81 -6.24 -5.42 -7.31
N GLU A 82 -5.88 -6.10 -6.23
CA GLU A 82 -4.63 -5.87 -5.51
C GLU A 82 -3.41 -5.97 -6.44
N MET A 83 -3.29 -7.07 -7.18
CA MET A 83 -2.14 -7.30 -8.07
C MET A 83 -2.08 -6.30 -9.23
N ASP A 84 -3.21 -6.01 -9.88
CA ASP A 84 -3.28 -5.09 -11.02
C ASP A 84 -2.84 -3.67 -10.61
N TYR A 85 -3.28 -3.22 -9.44
CA TYR A 85 -2.97 -1.89 -8.93
C TYR A 85 -1.55 -1.78 -8.36
N ALA A 86 -1.02 -2.81 -7.71
CA ALA A 86 0.40 -2.81 -7.30
C ALA A 86 1.34 -2.77 -8.50
N ARG A 87 0.98 -3.40 -9.62
CA ARG A 87 1.76 -3.34 -10.86
C ARG A 87 1.95 -1.91 -11.35
N ILE A 88 0.90 -1.09 -11.33
CA ILE A 88 0.92 0.27 -11.88
C ILE A 88 1.25 1.36 -10.86
N ALA A 89 1.11 1.09 -9.55
CA ALA A 89 1.41 2.07 -8.52
C ALA A 89 2.86 2.55 -8.57
N ASP A 90 3.10 3.82 -8.23
CA ASP A 90 4.45 4.38 -8.14
C ASP A 90 5.19 3.95 -6.88
N VAL A 91 4.43 3.78 -5.78
CA VAL A 91 4.91 3.31 -4.48
C VAL A 91 4.00 2.21 -3.96
N ILE A 92 4.61 1.19 -3.35
CA ILE A 92 3.91 0.09 -2.69
C ILE A 92 4.28 0.15 -1.21
N VAL A 93 3.28 0.34 -0.36
CA VAL A 93 3.46 0.32 1.09
C VAL A 93 3.17 -1.08 1.60
N PHE A 94 4.02 -1.57 2.50
CA PHE A 94 3.78 -2.78 3.28
C PHE A 94 3.74 -2.45 4.76
N TYR A 95 2.58 -2.54 5.39
CA TYR A 95 2.42 -2.32 6.82
C TYR A 95 2.27 -3.64 7.58
N PHE A 96 3.22 -3.90 8.48
CA PHE A 96 3.12 -4.98 9.44
C PHE A 96 2.67 -4.42 10.80
N ALA A 97 1.58 -4.92 11.37
CA ALA A 97 1.21 -4.64 12.76
C ALA A 97 2.26 -5.23 13.73
N GLY A 98 2.69 -4.43 14.71
CA GLY A 98 3.65 -4.81 15.76
C GLY A 98 3.10 -5.75 16.85
N ASP A 99 2.08 -6.55 16.53
CA ASP A 99 1.45 -7.49 17.46
C ASP A 99 1.71 -8.92 16.97
N ALA A 100 2.43 -9.72 17.77
CA ALA A 100 2.81 -11.08 17.43
C ALA A 100 1.60 -12.02 17.18
N LYS A 101 0.40 -11.66 17.64
CA LYS A 101 -0.83 -12.43 17.43
C LYS A 101 -1.50 -12.12 16.10
N VAL A 102 -1.14 -11.02 15.46
CA VAL A 102 -1.64 -10.66 14.12
C VAL A 102 -0.69 -11.30 13.11
N LEU A 103 -1.22 -12.21 12.31
CA LEU A 103 -0.49 -12.84 11.23
C LEU A 103 -0.81 -12.12 9.91
N GLN A 104 0.22 -11.76 9.14
CA GLN A 104 0.05 -11.20 7.79
C GLN A 104 0.84 -12.00 6.75
N PRO A 105 0.53 -13.30 6.55
CA PRO A 105 1.24 -14.15 5.60
C PRO A 105 1.08 -13.67 4.16
N ILE A 106 -0.08 -13.12 3.79
CA ILE A 106 -0.31 -12.54 2.47
C ILE A 106 0.59 -11.32 2.24
N THR A 107 0.70 -10.42 3.22
CA THR A 107 1.64 -9.28 3.13
C THR A 107 3.11 -9.71 3.01
N LEU A 108 3.51 -10.81 3.63
CA LEU A 108 4.86 -11.37 3.42
C LEU A 108 5.05 -11.88 1.98
N LEU A 109 4.04 -12.56 1.42
CA LEU A 109 4.04 -13.00 0.01
C LEU A 109 4.13 -11.81 -0.94
N GLU A 110 3.30 -10.79 -0.73
CA GLU A 110 3.28 -9.56 -1.53
C GLU A 110 4.63 -8.82 -1.45
N LEU A 111 5.22 -8.69 -0.26
CA LEU A 111 6.56 -8.10 -0.12
C LEU A 111 7.59 -8.88 -0.94
N GLY A 112 7.54 -10.22 -0.89
CA GLY A 112 8.40 -11.07 -1.70
C GLY A 112 8.25 -10.84 -3.21
N LEU A 113 7.02 -10.65 -3.68
CA LEU A 113 6.73 -10.37 -5.09
C LEU A 113 7.28 -9.02 -5.57
N TYR A 114 7.26 -8.00 -4.72
CA TYR A 114 7.58 -6.62 -5.12
C TYR A 114 8.88 -6.04 -4.56
N ALA A 115 9.62 -6.77 -3.72
CA ALA A 115 10.85 -6.29 -3.07
C ALA A 115 11.89 -5.72 -4.06
N GLY A 116 12.08 -6.38 -5.20
CA GLY A 116 13.07 -5.99 -6.22
C GLY A 116 12.63 -4.85 -7.16
N THR A 117 11.42 -4.32 -7.03
CA THR A 117 10.88 -3.32 -7.98
C THR A 117 11.40 -1.90 -7.74
N GLY A 118 12.00 -1.62 -6.58
CA GLY A 118 12.34 -0.27 -6.12
C GLY A 118 11.12 0.57 -5.70
N LYS A 119 9.90 0.03 -5.75
CA LYS A 119 8.66 0.76 -5.38
C LYS A 119 8.33 0.63 -3.90
N ALA A 120 8.87 -0.37 -3.22
CA ALA A 120 8.50 -0.73 -1.86
C ALA A 120 8.96 0.30 -0.81
N ILE A 121 8.12 0.51 0.20
CA ILE A 121 8.44 1.09 1.52
C ILE A 121 7.77 0.19 2.56
N VAL A 122 8.50 -0.20 3.60
CA VAL A 122 8.00 -1.12 4.63
C VAL A 122 7.90 -0.39 5.96
N CYS A 123 6.74 -0.47 6.60
CA CYS A 123 6.57 -0.16 8.01
C CYS A 123 6.42 -1.46 8.78
N CYS A 124 7.40 -1.77 9.62
CA CYS A 124 7.36 -2.92 10.49
C CYS A 124 7.81 -2.42 11.86
N PRO A 125 6.91 -2.21 12.83
CA PRO A 125 7.24 -1.92 14.22
C PRO A 125 7.85 -3.16 14.90
N GLU A 126 8.42 -2.98 16.08
CA GLU A 126 8.78 -4.10 16.95
C GLU A 126 7.55 -4.95 17.31
N GLY A 127 7.77 -6.22 17.61
CA GLY A 127 6.70 -7.15 17.99
C GLY A 127 6.09 -7.97 16.84
N PHE A 128 6.29 -7.59 15.57
CA PHE A 128 5.90 -8.45 14.45
C PHE A 128 6.73 -9.75 14.42
N TRP A 129 6.07 -10.91 14.40
CA TRP A 129 6.70 -12.21 14.63
C TRP A 129 7.72 -12.64 13.55
N LYS A 130 7.64 -12.09 12.33
CA LYS A 130 8.65 -12.29 11.25
C LYS A 130 9.53 -11.06 11.00
N ARG A 131 9.59 -10.10 11.91
CA ARG A 131 10.37 -8.86 11.77
C ARG A 131 11.80 -9.08 11.26
N GLY A 132 12.53 -10.04 11.82
CA GLY A 132 13.91 -10.32 11.36
C GLY A 132 14.01 -10.74 9.88
N ASN A 133 13.01 -11.46 9.35
CA ASN A 133 12.99 -11.82 7.93
C ASN A 133 12.70 -10.58 7.06
N VAL A 134 11.76 -9.74 7.50
CA VAL A 134 11.43 -8.48 6.84
C VAL A 134 12.65 -7.56 6.80
N GLN A 135 13.39 -7.43 7.91
CA GLN A 135 14.63 -6.65 7.99
C GLN A 135 15.67 -7.12 6.97
N ILE A 136 15.95 -8.42 6.90
CA ILE A 136 16.92 -8.99 5.95
C ILE A 136 16.50 -8.75 4.50
N VAL A 137 15.21 -8.88 4.18
CA VAL A 137 14.69 -8.56 2.84
C VAL A 137 14.86 -7.07 2.54
N CYS A 138 14.52 -6.19 3.48
CA CYS A 138 14.67 -4.75 3.28
C CYS A 138 16.12 -4.35 3.06
N GLU A 139 17.04 -4.87 3.87
CA GLU A 139 18.48 -4.66 3.72
C GLU A 139 18.97 -5.14 2.35
N ARG A 140 18.63 -6.38 1.96
CA ARG A 140 19.07 -6.98 0.70
C ARG A 140 18.64 -6.19 -0.54
N TYR A 141 17.43 -5.64 -0.52
CA TYR A 141 16.85 -4.94 -1.67
C TYR A 141 16.92 -3.40 -1.55
N GLY A 142 17.55 -2.87 -0.50
CA GLY A 142 17.64 -1.42 -0.28
C GLY A 142 16.27 -0.75 -0.06
N ILE A 143 15.35 -1.45 0.60
CA ILE A 143 13.99 -0.96 0.87
C ILE A 143 14.00 -0.12 2.14
N ASP A 144 13.39 1.08 2.08
CA ASP A 144 13.15 1.90 3.26
C ASP A 144 12.30 1.12 4.28
N LEU A 145 12.89 0.86 5.46
CA LEU A 145 12.24 0.22 6.60
C LEU A 145 12.06 1.24 7.72
N VAL A 146 10.82 1.41 8.20
CA VAL A 146 10.45 2.33 9.28
C VAL A 146 9.60 1.62 10.33
N GLU A 147 9.40 2.25 11.48
CA GLU A 147 8.74 1.61 12.63
C GLU A 147 7.41 2.26 13.02
N SER A 148 7.05 3.38 12.39
CA SER A 148 5.81 4.09 12.69
C SER A 148 5.08 4.56 11.43
N VAL A 149 3.76 4.72 11.55
CA VAL A 149 2.92 5.29 10.48
C VAL A 149 3.32 6.73 10.16
N GLY A 150 3.84 7.50 11.13
CA GLY A 150 4.34 8.85 10.91
C GLY A 150 5.57 8.89 10.01
N GLU A 151 6.58 8.07 10.31
CA GLU A 151 7.77 7.91 9.47
C GLU A 151 7.43 7.37 8.07
N LEU A 152 6.51 6.41 8.01
CA LEU A 152 5.97 5.90 6.76
C LEU A 152 5.35 7.03 5.93
N GLY A 153 4.53 7.88 6.56
CA GLY A 153 3.94 9.06 5.93
C GLY A 153 4.99 10.01 5.34
N HIS A 154 6.07 10.28 6.07
CA HIS A 154 7.18 11.11 5.57
C HIS A 154 7.86 10.49 4.34
N LYS A 155 8.15 9.17 4.37
CA LYS A 155 8.79 8.47 3.26
C LYS A 155 7.91 8.40 2.01
N VAL A 156 6.63 8.09 2.18
CA VAL A 156 5.65 8.07 1.07
C VAL A 156 5.49 9.46 0.48
N ARG A 157 5.30 10.50 1.32
CA ARG A 157 5.21 11.90 0.87
C ARG A 157 6.44 12.30 0.05
N ALA A 158 7.65 11.99 0.51
CA ALA A 158 8.87 12.33 -0.21
C ALA A 158 8.91 11.70 -1.62
N ARG A 159 8.56 10.41 -1.75
CA ARG A 159 8.49 9.74 -3.06
C ARG A 159 7.37 10.30 -3.94
N MET A 160 6.21 10.61 -3.37
CA MET A 160 5.09 11.20 -4.11
C MET A 160 5.42 12.60 -4.65
N LEU A 161 6.05 13.46 -3.84
CA LEU A 161 6.49 14.78 -4.29
C LEU A 161 7.54 14.68 -5.41
N ALA A 162 8.48 13.74 -5.30
CA ALA A 162 9.44 13.49 -6.37
C ALA A 162 8.76 13.07 -7.68
N ARG A 163 7.74 12.21 -7.61
CA ARG A 163 6.93 11.81 -8.79
C ARG A 163 6.13 12.95 -9.38
N LEU A 164 5.49 13.76 -8.55
CA LEU A 164 4.72 14.93 -8.98
C LEU A 164 5.59 15.94 -9.75
N HIS A 165 6.86 16.11 -9.36
CA HIS A 165 7.79 17.00 -10.07
C HIS A 165 8.34 16.41 -11.38
N GLN A 166 8.37 15.09 -11.54
CA GLN A 166 8.92 14.42 -12.72
C GLN A 166 7.96 14.42 -13.93
N GLY A 167 6.68 14.81 -13.73
CA GLY A 167 5.65 14.69 -14.78
C GLY A 167 5.30 13.24 -15.10
N PRO A 168 4.34 12.98 -16.00
CA PRO A 168 4.04 11.61 -16.42
C PRO A 168 5.29 10.96 -17.02
N PRO A 169 5.55 9.66 -16.76
CA PRO A 169 6.66 8.97 -17.40
C PRO A 169 6.51 9.10 -18.91
N SER A 170 7.56 9.57 -19.58
CA SER A 170 7.69 9.42 -21.03
C SER A 170 7.43 7.95 -21.34
N THR A 171 6.42 7.65 -22.16
CA THR A 171 6.05 6.31 -22.60
C THR A 171 7.31 5.50 -22.91
N LYS A 172 7.73 4.63 -21.99
CA LYS A 172 8.74 3.62 -22.31
C LYS A 172 8.03 2.63 -23.21
N SER A 173 8.56 2.46 -24.42
CA SER A 173 8.07 1.48 -25.37
C SER A 173 7.93 0.13 -24.67
N ALA A 174 6.74 -0.45 -24.81
CA ALA A 174 6.53 -1.86 -24.52
C ALA A 174 7.27 -2.67 -25.58
N ASP A 175 8.59 -2.82 -25.40
CA ASP A 175 9.42 -3.74 -26.17
C ASP A 175 10.64 -4.10 -25.33
N ALA A 176 10.55 -5.22 -24.62
CA ALA A 176 11.65 -6.16 -24.38
C ALA A 176 11.09 -7.39 -23.64
N VAL A 177 10.82 -8.41 -24.47
CA VAL A 177 10.81 -9.87 -24.26
C VAL A 177 11.04 -10.39 -22.84
#